data_AF-A0A0C2GQF7-F1
#
_entry.id   AF-A0A0C2GQF7-F1
#
_cell.length_a   1.000
_cell.length_b   1.000
_cell.length_c   1.000
_cell.angle_alpha   90.00
_cell.angle_beta   90.00
_cell.angle_gamma   90.00
#
_symmetry.space_group_name_H-M   'P 1'
#
loop_
_entity.id
_entity.type
_entity.pdbx_description
1 polymer ?
#
loop_
_entity_poly.entity_id
_entity_poly.type
_entity_poly.pdbx_seq_one_letter_code
_entity_poly.pdbx_strand_id
1 'polypeptide(L)'
;MLAASPRDERDVMNEKADNILHGFKLNWMNLRDAESGRVLWQSTEDMADPNQVHEAHVPKSILKCRTVSREINFTSTEKIDKFRLEQRVFLKENIIEEWFFEFGFVIPDSTNTWQTLIEAAPESQMLPASLLRYTFSVFYISI
;
A
#
# COMPACT_ATOMS: atom_id res chain seq x y z
N MET A 1 -41.02 24.96 10.41
CA MET A 1 -40.01 23.92 10.08
C MET A 1 -38.72 24.65 9.76
N LEU A 2 -37.68 24.49 10.59
CA LEU A 2 -36.34 24.98 10.25
C LEU A 2 -35.75 23.96 9.27
N ALA A 3 -35.49 24.38 8.04
CA ALA A 3 -34.71 23.57 7.11
C ALA A 3 -33.30 23.42 7.69
N ALA A 4 -32.81 22.19 7.82
CA ALA A 4 -31.42 21.96 8.20
C ALA A 4 -30.52 22.65 7.18
N SER A 5 -29.53 23.41 7.65
CA SER A 5 -28.54 24.04 6.78
C SER A 5 -27.84 22.95 5.94
N PRO A 6 -27.53 23.23 4.65
CA PRO A 6 -26.75 22.30 3.83
C PRO A 6 -25.44 21.97 4.55
N ARG A 7 -25.14 20.68 4.69
CA ARG A 7 -23.85 20.24 5.23
C ARG A 7 -22.73 20.63 4.26
N ASP A 8 -21.58 21.04 4.80
CA ASP A 8 -20.38 21.34 4.00
C ASP A 8 -19.93 20.06 3.27
N GLU A 9 -19.64 20.16 1.98
CA GLU A 9 -19.17 19.03 1.17
C GLU A 9 -17.87 18.42 1.73
N ARG A 10 -17.04 19.22 2.41
CA ARG A 10 -15.81 18.76 3.07
C ARG A 10 -16.10 17.83 4.24
N ASP A 11 -17.15 18.12 5.01
CA ASP A 11 -17.54 17.27 6.14
C ASP A 11 -18.02 15.92 5.64
N VAL A 12 -18.80 15.90 4.55
CA VAL A 12 -19.28 14.66 3.92
C VAL A 12 -18.13 13.83 3.34
N MET A 13 -17.12 14.47 2.75
CA MET A 13 -15.96 13.78 2.20
C MET A 13 -15.08 13.16 3.30
N ASN A 14 -14.90 13.87 4.42
CA ASN A 14 -14.17 13.34 5.58
C ASN A 14 -14.92 12.16 6.22
N GLU A 15 -16.25 12.25 6.40
CA GLU A 15 -17.06 11.12 6.91
C GLU A 15 -16.92 9.87 6.02
N LYS A 16 -16.93 10.03 4.69
CA LYS A 16 -16.74 8.91 3.76
C LYS A 16 -15.35 8.29 3.90
N ALA A 17 -14.32 9.12 4.00
CA ALA A 17 -12.95 8.65 4.16
C ALA A 17 -12.76 7.90 5.48
N ASP A 18 -13.32 8.41 6.56
CA ASP A 18 -13.29 7.78 7.87
C ASP A 18 -14.02 6.42 7.85
N ASN A 19 -15.20 6.34 7.23
CA ASN A 19 -15.94 5.08 7.12
C ASN A 19 -15.15 4.03 6.31
N ILE A 20 -14.54 4.44 5.19
CA ILE A 20 -13.69 3.54 4.40
C ILE A 20 -12.49 3.06 5.23
N LEU A 21 -11.83 3.96 5.96
CA LEU A 21 -10.69 3.60 6.80
C LEU A 21 -11.08 2.59 7.89
N HIS A 22 -12.20 2.80 8.58
CA HIS A 22 -12.70 1.86 9.60
C HIS A 22 -13.13 0.52 9.01
N GLY A 23 -13.63 0.54 7.78
CA GLY A 23 -14.11 -0.63 7.04
C GLY A 23 -13.05 -1.37 6.24
N PHE A 24 -11.85 -0.81 6.11
CA PHE A 24 -10.76 -1.36 5.31
C PHE A 24 -9.78 -2.13 6.19
N LYS A 25 -9.38 -3.30 5.72
CA LYS A 25 -8.39 -4.13 6.40
C LYS A 25 -7.46 -4.79 5.41
N LEU A 26 -6.16 -4.69 5.63
CA LEU A 26 -5.19 -5.56 4.96
C LEU A 26 -5.13 -6.90 5.70
N ASN A 27 -5.50 -7.98 5.02
CA ASN A 27 -5.53 -9.31 5.60
C ASN A 27 -4.15 -9.98 5.57
N TRP A 28 -3.43 -9.81 4.46
CA TRP A 28 -2.06 -10.28 4.30
C TRP A 28 -1.38 -9.61 3.10
N MET A 29 -0.06 -9.67 3.08
CA MET A 29 0.78 -9.24 1.97
C MET A 29 1.91 -10.24 1.74
N ASN A 30 2.29 -10.46 0.50
CA ASN A 30 3.49 -11.19 0.15
C ASN A 30 4.31 -10.47 -0.93
N LEU A 31 5.62 -10.71 -0.92
CA LEU A 31 6.57 -10.28 -1.94
C LEU A 31 7.23 -11.53 -2.53
N ARG A 32 7.22 -11.63 -3.84
CA ARG A 32 7.80 -12.72 -4.62
C ARG A 32 8.79 -12.18 -5.62
N ASP A 33 9.82 -12.96 -5.91
CA ASP A 33 10.57 -12.78 -7.13
C ASP A 33 9.65 -13.07 -8.32
N ALA A 34 9.46 -12.09 -9.22
CA ALA A 34 8.52 -12.23 -10.33
C ALA A 34 8.99 -13.23 -11.39
N GLU A 35 10.29 -13.52 -11.49
CA GLU A 35 10.81 -14.51 -12.45
C GLU A 35 10.67 -15.94 -11.93
N SER A 36 11.04 -16.17 -10.67
CA SER A 36 11.03 -17.54 -10.10
C SER A 36 9.74 -17.90 -9.35
N GLY A 37 8.90 -16.92 -9.00
CA GLY A 37 7.72 -17.10 -8.15
C GLY A 37 8.04 -17.36 -6.67
N ARG A 38 9.33 -17.38 -6.30
CA ARG A 38 9.79 -17.65 -4.94
C ARG A 38 9.30 -16.56 -4.00
N VAL A 39 8.68 -16.96 -2.89
CA VAL A 39 8.35 -16.04 -1.79
C VAL A 39 9.62 -15.53 -1.13
N LEU A 40 9.77 -14.21 -1.09
CA LEU A 40 10.87 -13.51 -0.43
C LEU A 40 10.45 -13.03 0.95
N TRP A 41 9.22 -12.57 1.09
CA TRP A 41 8.68 -12.06 2.34
C TRP A 41 7.15 -12.19 2.36
N GLN A 42 6.57 -12.33 3.56
CA GLN A 42 5.13 -12.35 3.76
C GLN A 42 4.79 -11.87 5.17
N SER A 43 3.60 -11.28 5.33
CA SER A 43 3.02 -10.91 6.61
C SER A 43 1.49 -11.04 6.57
N THR A 44 0.91 -11.28 7.75
CA THR A 44 -0.54 -11.27 7.99
C THR A 44 -0.94 -10.11 8.90
N GLU A 45 -0.02 -9.19 9.19
CA GLU A 45 -0.32 -7.96 9.92
C GLU A 45 -1.11 -7.01 9.02
N ASP A 46 -2.02 -6.25 9.63
CA ASP A 46 -2.76 -5.20 8.94
C ASP A 46 -1.88 -3.96 8.79
N MET A 47 -1.07 -3.96 7.73
CA MET A 47 -0.12 -2.87 7.44
C MET A 47 -0.80 -1.61 6.86
N ALA A 48 -2.14 -1.56 6.84
CA ALA A 48 -2.89 -0.39 6.41
C ALA A 48 -3.34 0.51 7.58
N ASP A 49 -3.11 0.12 8.83
CA ASP A 49 -3.46 0.94 10.01
C ASP A 49 -2.55 2.18 10.11
N PRO A 50 -3.06 3.41 9.93
CA PRO A 50 -2.25 4.63 9.96
C PRO A 50 -1.74 4.97 11.36
N ASN A 51 -2.27 4.34 12.41
CA ASN A 51 -1.86 4.59 13.79
C ASN A 51 -0.65 3.75 14.22
N GLN A 52 -0.19 2.85 13.35
CA GLN A 52 0.90 1.93 13.64
C GLN A 52 2.04 2.09 12.64
N VAL A 53 3.27 2.02 13.17
CA VAL A 53 4.47 1.90 12.36
C VAL A 53 4.83 0.42 12.33
N HIS A 54 4.80 -0.17 11.14
CA HIS A 54 5.11 -1.58 10.93
C HIS A 54 6.58 -1.77 10.53
N GLU A 55 7.23 -2.76 11.13
CA GLU A 55 8.60 -3.13 10.78
C GLU A 55 8.59 -4.39 9.89
N ALA A 56 9.21 -4.32 8.71
CA ALA A 56 9.27 -5.43 7.77
C ALA A 56 10.71 -5.89 7.52
N HIS A 57 11.02 -7.13 7.91
CA HIS A 57 12.36 -7.72 7.72
C HIS A 57 12.45 -8.48 6.39
N VAL A 58 12.70 -7.74 5.33
CA VAL A 58 12.79 -8.28 3.95
C VAL A 58 14.21 -8.78 3.66
N PRO A 59 14.40 -9.97 3.06
CA PRO A 59 15.74 -10.49 2.80
C PRO A 59 16.47 -9.67 1.73
N LYS A 60 17.78 -9.46 1.93
CA LYS A 60 18.66 -8.73 0.98
C LYS A 60 18.65 -9.29 -0.44
N SER A 61 18.27 -10.56 -0.62
CA SER A 61 18.13 -11.17 -1.95
C SER A 61 17.10 -10.46 -2.83
N ILE A 62 16.13 -9.75 -2.26
CA ILE A 62 15.16 -8.95 -3.02
C ILE A 62 15.82 -7.88 -3.90
N LEU A 63 16.98 -7.36 -3.48
CA LEU A 63 17.74 -6.34 -4.22
C LEU A 63 18.37 -6.88 -5.50
N LYS A 64 18.36 -8.21 -5.70
CA LYS A 64 18.84 -8.88 -6.91
C LYS A 64 17.72 -9.17 -7.90
N CYS A 65 16.46 -9.01 -7.49
CA CYS A 65 15.31 -9.22 -8.36
C CYS A 65 15.20 -8.05 -9.34
N ARG A 66 15.09 -8.34 -10.63
CA ARG A 66 14.75 -7.31 -11.64
C ARG A 66 13.33 -6.78 -11.41
N THR A 67 12.43 -7.67 -11.02
CA THR A 67 11.02 -7.35 -10.77
C THR A 67 10.55 -8.12 -9.56
N VAL A 68 9.88 -7.43 -8.64
CA VAL A 68 9.22 -8.02 -7.47
C VAL A 68 7.72 -8.01 -7.73
N SER A 69 7.07 -9.16 -7.56
CA SER A 69 5.62 -9.25 -7.54
C SER A 69 5.13 -9.09 -6.11
N ARG A 70 4.26 -8.12 -5.87
CA ARG A 70 3.58 -7.93 -4.59
C ARG A 70 2.14 -8.35 -4.74
N GLU A 71 1.68 -9.24 -3.87
CA GLU A 71 0.27 -9.55 -3.70
C GLU A 71 -0.19 -9.00 -2.35
N ILE A 72 -1.29 -8.27 -2.37
CA ILE A 72 -2.02 -7.90 -1.17
C ILE A 72 -3.39 -8.54 -1.19
N ASN A 73 -3.89 -8.90 -0.01
CA ASN A 73 -5.28 -9.27 0.16
C ASN A 73 -5.91 -8.34 1.18
N PHE A 74 -7.05 -7.76 0.81
CA PHE A 74 -7.74 -6.78 1.63
C PHE A 74 -9.24 -7.01 1.62
N THR A 75 -9.88 -6.57 2.68
CA THR A 75 -11.34 -6.50 2.80
C THR A 75 -11.76 -5.05 2.89
N SER A 76 -12.90 -4.71 2.30
CA SER A 76 -13.55 -3.42 2.50
C SER A 76 -15.04 -3.61 2.72
N THR A 77 -15.59 -3.03 3.79
CA THR A 77 -17.04 -2.97 4.01
C THR A 77 -17.70 -1.93 3.10
N GLU A 78 -17.00 -0.82 2.86
CA GLU A 78 -17.49 0.28 2.04
C GLU A 78 -17.20 0.06 0.54
N LYS A 79 -18.03 0.67 -0.30
CA LYS A 79 -17.76 0.75 -1.74
C LYS A 79 -16.66 1.79 -2.01
N ILE A 80 -15.66 1.42 -2.80
CA ILE A 80 -14.62 2.35 -3.27
C ILE A 80 -14.70 2.46 -4.79
N ASP A 81 -14.85 3.67 -5.32
CA ASP A 81 -15.04 3.86 -6.76
C ASP A 81 -13.73 3.69 -7.54
N LYS A 82 -12.61 4.16 -6.98
CA LYS A 82 -11.28 4.15 -7.61
C LYS A 82 -10.18 3.92 -6.57
N PHE A 83 -10.11 2.71 -6.02
CA PHE A 83 -9.07 2.34 -5.08
C PHE A 83 -7.69 2.38 -5.75
N ARG A 84 -6.78 3.14 -5.16
CA ARG A 84 -5.40 3.32 -5.62
C ARG A 84 -4.43 3.40 -4.44
N LEU A 85 -3.19 3.01 -4.71
CA LEU A 85 -2.10 3.00 -3.74
C LEU A 85 -0.96 3.84 -4.28
N GLU A 86 -0.58 4.87 -3.53
CA GLU A 86 0.64 5.64 -3.77
C GLU A 86 1.65 5.24 -2.71
N GLN A 87 2.79 4.68 -3.12
CA GLN A 87 3.84 4.26 -2.20
C GLN A 87 5.06 5.16 -2.38
N ARG A 88 5.53 5.70 -1.27
CA ARG A 88 6.80 6.45 -1.21
C ARG A 88 7.81 5.69 -0.37
N VAL A 89 9.02 5.56 -0.89
CA VAL A 89 10.16 5.05 -0.15
C VAL A 89 11.08 6.20 0.19
N PHE A 90 11.40 6.31 1.47
CA PHE A 90 12.27 7.35 1.97
C PHE A 90 13.60 6.76 2.44
N LEU A 91 14.69 7.48 2.17
CA LEU A 91 15.97 7.29 2.84
C LEU A 91 16.30 8.56 3.60
N LYS A 92 16.26 8.49 4.94
CA LYS A 92 16.24 9.68 5.81
C LYS A 92 15.03 10.56 5.44
N GLU A 93 15.24 11.83 5.12
CA GLU A 93 14.15 12.77 4.79
C GLU A 93 13.86 12.85 3.28
N ASN A 94 14.61 12.12 2.44
CA ASN A 94 14.49 12.21 0.99
C ASN A 94 13.66 11.04 0.45
N ILE A 95 12.69 11.35 -0.42
CA ILE A 95 12.02 10.35 -1.25
C ILE A 95 13.03 9.84 -2.27
N ILE A 96 13.24 8.53 -2.32
CA ILE A 96 14.13 7.87 -3.29
C ILE A 96 13.35 7.15 -4.38
N GLU A 97 12.12 6.70 -4.09
CA GLU A 97 11.23 6.03 -5.03
C GLU A 97 9.77 6.43 -4.74
N GLU A 98 8.97 6.55 -5.79
CA GLU A 98 7.53 6.78 -5.71
C GLU A 98 6.82 5.92 -6.75
N TRP A 99 5.82 5.16 -6.32
CA TRP A 99 5.03 4.29 -7.18
C TRP A 99 3.55 4.55 -7.04
N PHE A 100 2.83 4.45 -8.16
CA PHE A 100 1.39 4.63 -8.25
C PHE A 100 0.77 3.36 -8.81
N PHE A 101 -0.17 2.78 -8.06
CA PHE A 101 -0.87 1.56 -8.45
C PHE A 101 -2.38 1.81 -8.39
N GLU A 102 -3.11 1.32 -9.39
CA GLU A 102 -4.57 1.41 -9.46
C GLU A 102 -5.18 0.01 -9.42
N PHE A 103 -6.11 -0.19 -8.49
CA PHE A 103 -6.96 -1.39 -8.43
C PHE A 103 -8.29 -1.13 -9.14
N GLY A 104 -8.88 0.05 -8.91
CA GLY A 104 -10.17 0.44 -9.47
C GLY A 104 -11.33 0.19 -8.50
N PHE A 105 -12.44 -0.32 -9.01
CA PHE A 105 -13.68 -0.44 -8.25
C PHE A 105 -13.61 -1.56 -7.20
N VAL A 106 -14.01 -1.26 -5.96
CA VAL A 106 -14.15 -2.22 -4.86
C VAL A 106 -15.63 -2.36 -4.50
N ILE A 107 -16.11 -3.60 -4.56
CA ILE A 107 -17.47 -3.97 -4.15
C ILE A 107 -17.56 -3.87 -2.61
N PRO A 108 -18.64 -3.31 -2.03
CA PRO A 108 -18.82 -3.32 -0.58
C PRO A 108 -18.89 -4.75 -0.04
N ASP A 109 -18.43 -4.94 1.19
CA ASP A 109 -18.32 -6.24 1.88
C ASP A 109 -17.56 -7.32 1.08
N SER A 110 -16.54 -6.91 0.32
CA SER A 110 -15.74 -7.83 -0.49
C SER A 110 -14.33 -8.04 0.05
N THR A 111 -13.77 -9.20 -0.24
CA THR A 111 -12.36 -9.52 -0.05
C THR A 111 -11.71 -9.71 -1.42
N ASN A 112 -10.62 -8.99 -1.66
CA ASN A 112 -9.93 -8.95 -2.94
C ASN A 112 -8.47 -9.32 -2.77
N THR A 113 -7.91 -10.00 -3.78
CA THR A 113 -6.46 -10.17 -3.92
C THR A 113 -6.00 -9.33 -5.10
N TRP A 114 -5.03 -8.46 -4.86
CA TRP A 114 -4.45 -7.57 -5.86
C TRP A 114 -2.96 -7.84 -6.01
N GLN A 115 -2.54 -8.17 -7.23
CA GLN A 115 -1.15 -8.30 -7.60
C GLN A 115 -0.65 -7.04 -8.31
N THR A 116 0.51 -6.55 -7.89
CA THR A 116 1.24 -5.42 -8.51
C THR A 116 2.68 -5.84 -8.79
N LEU A 117 3.27 -5.30 -9.85
CA LEU A 117 4.68 -5.50 -10.18
C LEU A 117 5.47 -4.24 -9.82
N ILE A 118 6.62 -4.42 -9.17
CA ILE A 118 7.55 -3.37 -8.80
C ILE A 118 8.85 -3.66 -9.56
N GLU A 119 9.20 -2.78 -10.48
CA GLU A 119 10.46 -2.87 -11.22
C GLU A 119 11.58 -2.24 -10.40
N ALA A 120 12.70 -2.96 -10.27
CA ALA A 120 13.88 -2.44 -9.63
C ALA A 120 14.56 -1.43 -10.56
N ALA A 121 15.14 -0.38 -9.96
CA ALA A 121 16.07 0.48 -10.67
C ALA A 121 17.25 -0.34 -11.21
N PRO A 122 17.89 0.10 -12.31
CA PRO A 122 19.13 -0.51 -12.80
C PRO A 122 20.15 -0.70 -11.68
N GLU A 123 20.95 -1.78 -11.73
CA GLU A 123 21.91 -2.12 -10.67
C GLU A 123 22.90 -0.98 -10.36
N SER A 124 23.27 -0.18 -11.38
CA SER A 124 24.14 0.99 -11.23
C SER A 124 23.52 2.13 -10.40
N GLN A 125 22.20 2.13 -10.22
CA GLN A 125 21.43 3.10 -9.43
C GLN A 125 20.94 2.51 -8.10
N MET A 126 21.11 1.20 -7.89
CA MET A 126 20.69 0.54 -6.67
C MET A 126 21.57 0.94 -5.48
N LEU A 127 20.91 1.38 -4.42
CA LEU A 127 21.60 1.72 -3.18
C LEU A 127 22.12 0.45 -2.47
N PRO A 128 23.29 0.52 -1.82
CA PRO A 128 23.80 -0.58 -1.00
C PRO A 128 22.80 -1.02 0.07
N ALA A 129 22.72 -2.34 0.30
CA ALA A 129 21.83 -2.92 1.33
C ALA A 129 22.05 -2.32 2.75
N SER A 130 23.26 -1.85 3.05
CA SER A 130 23.60 -1.20 4.33
C SER A 130 22.95 0.18 4.52
N LEU A 131 22.58 0.85 3.42
CA LEU A 131 21.82 2.08 3.41
C LEU A 131 20.31 1.78 3.38
N LEU A 132 19.91 0.76 2.63
CA LEU A 132 18.50 0.38 2.50
C LEU A 132 17.88 -0.16 3.78
N ARG A 133 18.66 -0.68 4.74
CA ARG A 133 18.12 -1.07 6.07
C ARG A 133 17.47 0.07 6.85
N TYR A 134 17.73 1.32 6.44
CA TYR A 134 17.22 2.53 7.08
C TYR A 134 16.11 3.20 6.27
N THR A 135 15.60 2.52 5.24
CA THR A 135 14.45 3.06 4.51
C THR A 135 13.17 2.81 5.29
N PHE A 136 12.24 3.74 5.17
CA PHE A 136 10.86 3.54 5.57
C PHE A 136 9.97 3.70 4.34
N SER A 137 8.93 2.88 4.27
CA SER A 137 7.91 2.99 3.22
C SER A 137 6.65 3.58 3.82
N VAL A 138 6.06 4.54 3.12
CA VAL A 138 4.75 5.11 3.47
C VAL A 138 3.79 4.75 2.36
N PHE A 139 2.66 4.18 2.74
CA PHE A 139 1.56 3.85 1.85
C PHE A 139 0.46 4.88 2.03
N TYR A 140 0.12 5.57 0.95
CA TYR A 140 -1.03 6.44 0.86
C TYR A 140 -2.12 5.69 0.10
N ILE A 141 -3.14 5.30 0.85
CA ILE A 141 -4.38 4.80 0.26
C ILE A 141 -5.19 6.02 -0.18
N SER A 142 -5.41 6.14 -1.47
CA SER A 142 -6.25 7.18 -2.03
C SER A 142 -7.54 6.54 -2.54
N ILE A 143 -8.68 7.09 -2.11
CA ILE A 143 -10.04 6.52 -2.23
C ILE A 143 -11.00 7.49 -2.91
#